data_AF-A0AB36ETH5-F1
#
_entry.id   AF-A0AB36ETH5-F1
#
_cell.length_a   1.000
_cell.length_b   1.000
_cell.length_c   1.000
_cell.angle_alpha   90.00
_cell.angle_beta   90.00
_cell.angle_gamma   90.00
#
_symmetry.space_group_name_H-M   'P 1'
#
loop_
_entity.id
_entity.type
_entity.pdbx_description
1 polymer ?
#
loop_
_entity_poly.entity_id
_entity_poly.type
_entity_poly.pdbx_seq_one_letter_code
_entity_poly.pdbx_strand_id
1 'polypeptide(L)'
;MANLGKRPSVNPGEWGETALTREALKALIQEQLGGGTLNFGQWQWSSATSGGVANGYLALNATNPADATALMIAKSSAEGLDYSRSVALLRAGDTLCIQSRPGGSVAHRFRVTGELVDSGAYRSVPVVYVSGAGGVPASNALLQVLMTPAGASDMGMPLLSVQWWVSRASIPAGCAPADGQLLSRALYPDVWAAIRDGKVPKTTEATWSSDPTQRGMFTEGDGSTTFRMPDYNGKAVGSLGALFMRGDGALSAGGAGVVQRDALQNIVGELAHGGIEHASGVFQTGQGFTGVGYNAQPNYIATFDASRVARTSTETRPLNVTGCWIIKMGNGVTNPGAIDAAAVSSTYAALVTRVEALEIRPRSVGDGQAWQDVTASRASGVTYTNSSGRPKLVSIFAANGLATRGISVGGVLVSQFTPIASGSISTTISAVVPNGATYSVTAGTSINTWMELA
;
A
#
# COMPACT_ATOMS: atom_id res chain seq x y z
N MET A 1 35.97 20.80 15.45
CA MET A 1 35.49 20.53 14.08
C MET A 1 35.50 19.03 13.87
N ALA A 2 34.33 18.38 13.94
CA ALA A 2 34.22 16.95 13.70
C ALA A 2 34.26 16.69 12.18
N ASN A 3 35.12 15.76 11.76
CA ASN A 3 35.27 15.36 10.36
C ASN A 3 33.92 14.93 9.78
N LEU A 4 33.38 15.72 8.85
CA LEU A 4 32.34 15.31 7.92
C LEU A 4 32.93 14.21 7.01
N GLY A 5 32.58 12.96 7.29
CA GLY A 5 32.99 11.81 6.48
C GLY A 5 32.62 12.02 5.02
N LYS A 6 33.57 11.75 4.12
CA LYS A 6 33.39 11.83 2.66
C LYS A 6 32.23 10.90 2.24
N ARG A 7 31.36 11.42 1.35
CA ARG A 7 30.28 10.66 0.68
C ARG A 7 30.84 9.39 0.02
N PRO A 8 30.18 8.22 0.16
CA PRO A 8 30.54 7.03 -0.62
C PRO A 8 30.25 7.24 -2.11
N SER A 9 31.12 6.69 -2.95
CA SER A 9 31.00 6.70 -4.41
C SER A 9 29.96 5.70 -4.89
N VAL A 10 29.25 6.05 -5.97
CA VAL A 10 28.31 5.15 -6.69
C VAL A 10 29.02 4.03 -7.46
N ASN A 11 30.35 4.07 -7.58
CA ASN A 11 31.14 2.99 -8.18
C ASN A 11 31.57 1.97 -7.11
N PRO A 12 31.12 0.69 -7.18
CA PRO A 12 31.44 -0.34 -6.18
C PRO A 12 32.95 -0.61 -5.99
N GLY A 13 33.78 -0.28 -6.98
CA GLY A 13 35.24 -0.46 -6.93
C GLY A 13 35.99 0.56 -6.08
N GLU A 14 35.33 1.63 -5.61
CA GLU A 14 35.94 2.70 -4.81
C GLU A 14 35.65 2.57 -3.30
N TRP A 15 35.09 1.43 -2.88
CA TRP A 15 34.68 1.17 -1.51
C TRP A 15 35.86 0.63 -0.69
N GLY A 16 36.74 1.53 -0.21
CA GLY A 16 37.73 1.18 0.81
C GLY A 16 37.04 0.78 2.12
N GLU A 17 37.60 -0.21 2.83
CA GLU A 17 37.03 -0.90 4.02
C GLU A 17 36.65 -0.02 5.24
N THR A 18 36.72 1.31 5.15
CA THR A 18 36.65 2.20 6.32
C THR A 18 35.38 3.04 6.48
N ALA A 19 34.29 2.83 5.73
CA ALA A 19 33.10 3.69 5.91
C ALA A 19 31.71 3.08 5.64
N LEU A 20 31.51 1.78 5.87
CA LEU A 20 30.15 1.24 5.99
C LEU A 20 29.67 1.31 7.44
N THR A 21 29.42 2.53 7.92
CA THR A 21 28.72 2.70 9.21
C THR A 21 27.27 2.26 9.05
N ARG A 22 26.64 1.81 10.15
CA ARG A 22 25.20 1.45 10.18
C ARG A 22 24.31 2.55 9.59
N GLU A 23 24.67 3.81 9.79
CA GLU A 23 23.94 4.97 9.27
C GLU A 23 24.17 5.20 7.77
N ALA A 24 25.40 4.98 7.26
CA ALA A 24 25.68 5.04 5.82
C ALA A 24 24.96 3.90 5.06
N LEU A 25 24.93 2.70 5.64
CA LEU A 25 24.21 1.56 5.07
C LEU A 25 22.69 1.78 5.08
N LYS A 26 22.12 2.36 6.15
CA LYS A 26 20.71 2.75 6.19
C LYS A 26 20.37 3.77 5.11
N ALA A 27 21.19 4.82 4.96
CA ALA A 27 20.98 5.85 3.95
C ALA A 27 21.02 5.26 2.52
N LEU A 28 22.00 4.39 2.25
CA LEU A 28 22.13 3.74 0.95
C LEU A 28 20.99 2.74 0.67
N ILE A 29 20.53 2.00 1.69
CA ILE A 29 19.34 1.14 1.60
C ILE A 29 18.09 1.97 1.29
N GLN A 30 17.98 3.17 1.88
CA GLN A 30 16.86 4.10 1.65
C GLN A 30 16.88 4.72 0.24
N GLU A 31 18.08 4.93 -0.30
CA GLU A 31 18.35 5.45 -1.65
C GLU A 31 18.14 4.37 -2.74
N GLN A 32 18.55 3.12 -2.50
CA GLN A 32 18.42 2.01 -3.45
C GLN A 32 17.03 1.34 -3.43
N LEU A 33 16.33 1.35 -2.29
CA LEU A 33 14.95 0.85 -2.21
C LEU A 33 13.91 1.88 -2.62
N GLY A 34 14.31 3.10 -3.00
CA GLY A 34 13.38 4.19 -3.31
C GLY A 34 12.27 4.26 -2.26
N GLY A 35 12.68 4.39 -0.99
CA GLY A 35 11.88 4.18 0.23
C GLY A 35 10.42 3.83 -0.03
N GLY A 36 10.05 2.54 0.07
CA GLY A 36 8.67 2.09 -0.12
C GLY A 36 7.68 3.03 0.57
N THR A 37 6.87 3.72 -0.24
CA THR A 37 6.07 4.96 -0.06
C THR A 37 6.64 6.17 -0.82
N LEU A 38 5.98 6.50 -1.93
CA LEU A 38 5.90 7.76 -2.69
C LEU A 38 6.34 9.06 -1.95
N ASN A 39 7.59 9.23 -1.54
CA ASN A 39 8.01 10.41 -0.77
C ASN A 39 8.51 11.53 -1.67
N PHE A 40 7.87 12.69 -1.59
CA PHE A 40 8.30 13.88 -2.32
C PHE A 40 9.49 14.55 -1.63
N GLY A 41 9.57 14.56 -0.30
CA GLY A 41 10.72 15.05 0.47
C GLY A 41 10.40 15.31 1.94
N GLN A 42 11.33 15.90 2.70
CA GLN A 42 11.13 16.22 4.12
C GLN A 42 11.45 17.67 4.47
N TRP A 43 10.63 18.28 5.32
CA TRP A 43 10.80 19.65 5.79
C TRP A 43 10.48 19.75 7.27
N GLN A 44 11.10 20.71 7.95
CA GLN A 44 10.76 21.05 9.32
C GLN A 44 9.55 22.01 9.34
N TRP A 45 8.69 21.84 10.33
CA TRP A 45 7.56 22.74 10.54
C TRP A 45 8.01 24.07 11.15
N SER A 46 7.60 25.18 10.52
CA SER A 46 7.69 26.51 11.10
C SER A 46 6.30 26.98 11.55
N SER A 47 6.24 27.56 12.75
CA SER A 47 5.01 28.12 13.34
C SER A 47 4.68 29.54 12.82
N ALA A 48 5.53 30.11 11.98
CA ALA A 48 5.31 31.44 11.41
C ALA A 48 4.15 31.40 10.39
N THR A 49 3.14 32.25 10.59
CA THR A 49 1.99 32.38 9.68
C THR A 49 2.15 33.49 8.65
N SER A 50 3.25 34.24 8.71
CA SER A 50 3.56 35.35 7.82
C SER A 50 5.07 35.49 7.65
N GLY A 51 5.50 35.98 6.49
CA GLY A 51 6.92 36.04 6.13
C GLY A 51 7.41 34.73 5.50
N GLY A 52 8.56 34.78 4.84
CA GLY A 52 9.10 33.62 4.14
C GLY A 52 9.60 32.52 5.07
N VAL A 53 9.64 31.29 4.57
CA VAL A 53 10.23 30.15 5.29
C VAL A 53 11.74 30.05 5.04
N ALA A 54 12.49 29.66 6.06
CA ALA A 54 13.91 29.39 5.95
C ALA A 54 14.19 28.09 5.16
N ASN A 55 15.42 27.93 4.68
CA ASN A 55 15.85 26.70 4.01
C ASN A 55 15.60 25.47 4.89
N GLY A 56 14.94 24.45 4.32
CA GLY A 56 14.59 23.22 5.03
C GLY A 56 13.25 23.27 5.77
N TYR A 57 12.52 24.39 5.73
CA TYR A 57 11.24 24.56 6.43
C TYR A 57 10.03 24.64 5.48
N LEU A 58 8.87 24.32 6.04
CA LEU A 58 7.56 24.66 5.47
C LEU A 58 6.65 25.28 6.54
N ALA A 59 5.65 26.05 6.11
CA ALA A 59 4.69 26.70 6.98
C ALA A 59 3.36 26.96 6.26
N LEU A 60 2.29 27.09 7.03
CA LEU A 60 1.00 27.56 6.53
C LEU A 60 0.83 29.05 6.86
N ASN A 61 0.06 29.76 6.05
CA ASN A 61 -0.29 31.16 6.32
C ASN A 61 -1.37 31.34 7.40
N ALA A 62 -1.77 30.26 8.08
CA ALA A 62 -2.75 30.25 9.15
C ALA A 62 -2.31 29.29 10.26
N THR A 63 -2.67 29.60 11.51
CA THR A 63 -2.34 28.76 12.66
C THR A 63 -3.11 27.43 12.63
N ASN A 64 -4.37 27.47 12.20
CA ASN A 64 -5.20 26.28 12.02
C ASN A 64 -5.06 25.76 10.58
N PRO A 65 -4.62 24.50 10.38
CA PRO A 65 -4.51 23.89 9.05
C PRO A 65 -5.77 23.98 8.21
N ALA A 66 -6.96 23.93 8.82
CA ALA A 66 -8.23 24.01 8.11
C ALA A 66 -8.50 25.38 7.47
N ASP A 67 -7.91 26.45 8.00
CA ASP A 67 -8.12 27.82 7.56
C ASP A 67 -7.02 28.31 6.61
N ALA A 68 -6.02 27.46 6.34
CA ALA A 68 -4.87 27.83 5.51
C ALA A 68 -5.26 27.94 4.03
N THR A 69 -4.83 29.04 3.41
CA THR A 69 -5.01 29.28 1.97
C THR A 69 -3.71 29.21 1.18
N ALA A 70 -2.57 29.17 1.87
CA ALA A 70 -1.26 29.03 1.26
C ALA A 70 -0.32 28.17 2.12
N LEU A 71 0.41 27.27 1.46
CA LEU A 71 1.53 26.51 2.02
C LEU A 71 2.84 27.08 1.45
N MET A 72 3.67 27.62 2.32
CA MET A 72 5.01 28.08 1.98
C MET A 72 5.99 26.91 2.16
N ILE A 73 6.69 26.53 1.09
CA ILE A 73 7.65 25.42 1.10
C ILE A 73 9.02 25.89 0.59
N ALA A 74 10.05 25.69 1.41
CA ALA A 74 11.43 25.99 1.01
C ALA A 74 11.87 25.11 -0.15
N LYS A 75 12.65 25.67 -1.08
CA LYS A 75 13.17 24.92 -2.22
C LYS A 75 14.16 23.84 -1.82
N SER A 76 14.89 24.05 -0.73
CA SER A 76 15.75 23.03 -0.13
C SER A 76 15.02 22.29 0.99
N SER A 77 15.16 20.97 1.05
CA SER A 77 14.62 20.12 2.12
C SER A 77 15.44 20.22 3.41
N ALA A 78 14.89 19.70 4.51
CA ALA A 78 15.62 19.54 5.78
C ALA A 78 16.82 18.58 5.66
N GLU A 79 16.83 17.75 4.62
CA GLU A 79 17.90 16.82 4.28
C GLU A 79 19.01 17.50 3.45
N GLY A 80 18.86 18.78 3.11
CA GLY A 80 19.81 19.55 2.31
C GLY A 80 19.76 19.25 0.81
N LEU A 81 18.66 18.64 0.32
CA LEU A 81 18.45 18.35 -1.09
C LEU A 81 17.67 19.49 -1.76
N ASP A 82 17.96 19.75 -3.04
CA ASP A 82 17.27 20.77 -3.83
C ASP A 82 16.02 20.22 -4.54
N TYR A 83 14.87 20.76 -4.19
CA TYR A 83 13.55 20.47 -4.75
C TYR A 83 13.00 21.63 -5.60
N SER A 84 13.84 22.60 -5.98
CA SER A 84 13.46 23.75 -6.79
C SER A 84 12.68 23.39 -8.05
N ARG A 85 13.03 22.28 -8.73
CA ARG A 85 12.32 21.81 -9.92
C ARG A 85 11.02 21.09 -9.58
N SER A 86 11.08 20.17 -8.61
CA SER A 86 9.92 19.35 -8.23
C SER A 86 8.79 20.18 -7.64
N VAL A 87 9.10 21.17 -6.79
CA VAL A 87 8.10 22.11 -6.26
C VAL A 87 7.52 22.99 -7.37
N ALA A 88 8.29 23.32 -8.41
CA ALA A 88 7.80 24.11 -9.54
C ALA A 88 6.81 23.36 -10.45
N LEU A 89 6.76 22.02 -10.35
CA LEU A 89 5.85 21.19 -11.14
C LEU A 89 4.46 21.07 -10.52
N LEU A 90 4.29 21.53 -9.27
CA LEU A 90 2.99 21.56 -8.61
C LEU A 90 2.01 22.42 -9.41
N ARG A 91 0.77 21.95 -9.53
CA ARG A 91 -0.30 22.64 -10.26
C ARG A 91 -1.63 22.46 -9.56
N ALA A 92 -2.59 23.30 -9.90
CA ALA A 92 -3.96 23.19 -9.43
C ALA A 92 -4.49 21.75 -9.64
N GLY A 93 -5.08 21.17 -8.58
CA GLY A 93 -5.57 19.80 -8.54
C GLY A 93 -4.63 18.80 -7.86
N ASP A 94 -3.32 19.09 -7.77
CA ASP A 94 -2.37 18.22 -7.06
C ASP A 94 -2.71 18.15 -5.57
N THR A 95 -2.37 17.01 -4.95
CA THR A 95 -2.50 16.85 -3.49
C THR A 95 -1.13 16.90 -2.83
N LEU A 96 -1.02 17.65 -1.75
CA LEU A 96 0.10 17.63 -0.82
C LEU A 96 -0.36 17.03 0.52
N CYS A 97 0.29 15.96 0.95
CA CYS A 97 0.11 15.39 2.29
C CYS A 97 1.34 15.70 3.12
N ILE A 98 1.15 16.28 4.30
CA ILE A 98 2.20 16.52 5.30
C ILE A 98 1.96 15.63 6.51
N GLN A 99 2.97 14.90 6.95
CA GLN A 99 2.84 13.94 8.05
C GLN A 99 4.08 13.98 8.97
N SER A 100 3.87 13.90 10.29
CA SER A 100 4.97 13.83 11.26
C SER A 100 5.73 12.50 11.15
N ARG A 101 7.07 12.58 11.02
CA ARG A 101 7.93 11.41 10.79
C ARG A 101 8.03 10.43 11.98
N PRO A 102 7.96 10.83 13.27
CA PRO A 102 7.77 9.87 14.35
C PRO A 102 6.27 9.55 14.49
N GLY A 103 5.87 8.34 14.11
CA GLY A 103 4.57 7.77 14.48
C GLY A 103 3.32 8.37 13.81
N GLY A 104 3.45 9.33 12.88
CA GLY A 104 2.32 9.84 12.10
C GLY A 104 1.20 10.50 12.91
N SER A 105 1.50 10.97 14.14
CA SER A 105 0.53 11.53 15.07
C SER A 105 -0.15 12.81 14.56
N VAL A 106 0.49 13.52 13.63
CA VAL A 106 -0.08 14.67 12.92
C VAL A 106 0.00 14.44 11.43
N ALA A 107 -1.14 14.54 10.74
CA ALA A 107 -1.21 14.39 9.29
C ALA A 107 -2.27 15.32 8.70
N HIS A 108 -1.92 16.08 7.66
CA HIS A 108 -2.85 16.97 6.97
C HIS A 108 -2.70 16.85 5.45
N ARG A 109 -3.84 16.94 4.77
CA ARG A 109 -3.96 16.85 3.32
C ARG A 109 -4.50 18.17 2.77
N PHE A 110 -3.81 18.67 1.77
CA PHE A 110 -4.13 19.89 1.06
C PHE A 110 -4.29 19.62 -0.42
N ARG A 111 -5.18 20.37 -1.07
CA ARG A 111 -5.32 20.40 -2.52
C ARG A 111 -4.79 21.73 -3.03
N VAL A 112 -3.93 21.70 -4.05
CA VAL A 112 -3.40 22.90 -4.70
C VAL A 112 -4.51 23.54 -5.54
N THR A 113 -4.69 24.85 -5.43
CA THR A 113 -5.84 25.57 -6.04
C THR A 113 -5.47 26.51 -7.18
N GLY A 114 -4.19 26.81 -7.40
CA GLY A 114 -3.76 27.80 -8.39
C GLY A 114 -2.25 27.81 -8.64
N GLU A 115 -1.77 28.87 -9.31
CA GLU A 115 -0.36 29.05 -9.63
C GLU A 115 0.48 29.36 -8.39
N LEU A 116 1.71 28.84 -8.39
CA LEU A 116 2.66 29.05 -7.30
C LEU A 116 3.38 30.39 -7.46
N VAL A 117 3.59 31.10 -6.35
CA VAL A 117 4.38 32.33 -6.33
C VAL A 117 5.81 32.00 -5.91
N ASP A 118 6.78 32.27 -6.78
CA ASP A 118 8.21 32.13 -6.45
C ASP A 118 8.70 33.35 -5.64
N SER A 119 9.27 33.10 -4.46
CA SER A 119 9.78 34.12 -3.55
C SER A 119 11.28 33.96 -3.29
N GLY A 120 12.02 33.42 -4.26
CA GLY A 120 13.47 33.22 -4.18
C GLY A 120 13.83 31.93 -3.45
N ALA A 121 13.85 31.96 -2.11
CA ALA A 121 14.25 30.80 -1.29
C ALA A 121 13.13 29.75 -1.11
N TYR A 122 11.88 30.16 -1.28
CA TYR A 122 10.69 29.33 -1.10
C TYR A 122 9.65 29.62 -2.19
N ARG A 123 8.64 28.76 -2.28
CA ARG A 123 7.43 29.02 -3.06
C ARG A 123 6.20 29.02 -2.18
N SER A 124 5.28 29.92 -2.48
CA SER A 124 3.94 29.92 -1.90
C SER A 124 3.00 29.13 -2.81
N VAL A 125 2.50 28.02 -2.28
CA VAL A 125 1.57 27.12 -2.97
C VAL A 125 0.15 27.47 -2.50
N PRO A 126 -0.74 27.99 -3.37
CA PRO A 126 -2.13 28.21 -2.98
C PRO A 126 -2.81 26.85 -2.74
N VAL A 127 -3.45 26.70 -1.59
CA VAL A 127 -4.04 25.43 -1.15
C VAL A 127 -5.42 25.62 -0.54
N VAL A 128 -6.19 24.54 -0.53
CA VAL A 128 -7.38 24.37 0.30
C VAL A 128 -7.22 23.12 1.15
N TYR A 129 -7.69 23.18 2.39
CA TYR A 129 -7.70 22.04 3.28
C TYR A 129 -8.66 20.95 2.78
N VAL A 130 -8.24 19.69 2.85
CA VAL A 130 -9.07 18.53 2.48
C VAL A 130 -9.46 17.75 3.72
N SER A 131 -8.46 17.32 4.50
CA SER A 131 -8.66 16.50 5.70
C SER A 131 -7.38 16.41 6.52
N GLY A 132 -7.48 15.94 7.76
CA GLY A 132 -6.31 15.76 8.64
C GLY A 132 -6.68 15.45 10.08
N ALA A 133 -5.66 15.12 10.87
CA ALA A 133 -5.77 14.76 12.28
C ALA A 133 -4.50 15.16 13.05
N GLY A 134 -4.60 15.23 14.38
CA GLY A 134 -3.45 15.48 15.26
C GLY A 134 -3.14 16.94 15.58
N GLY A 135 -3.96 17.89 15.12
CA GLY A 135 -3.79 19.32 15.42
C GLY A 135 -2.62 19.96 14.67
N VAL A 136 -2.07 21.07 15.19
CA VAL A 136 -0.97 21.79 14.53
C VAL A 136 0.35 21.06 14.81
N PRO A 137 1.23 20.84 13.80
CA PRO A 137 2.54 20.27 14.06
C PRO A 137 3.35 21.12 15.07
N ALA A 138 4.13 20.46 15.94
CA ALA A 138 5.00 21.17 16.88
C ALA A 138 6.10 21.94 16.13
N SER A 139 6.56 23.07 16.69
CA SER A 139 7.65 23.84 16.12
C SER A 139 8.89 22.97 15.89
N ASN A 140 9.52 23.09 14.71
CA ASN A 140 10.67 22.30 14.27
C ASN A 140 10.42 20.79 14.13
N ALA A 141 9.17 20.33 14.19
CA ALA A 141 8.85 18.93 13.93
C ALA A 141 9.22 18.57 12.50
N LEU A 142 9.88 17.42 12.32
CA LEU A 142 10.23 16.92 11.01
C LEU A 142 9.00 16.28 10.34
N LEU A 143 8.62 16.83 9.19
CA LEU A 143 7.48 16.40 8.40
C LEU A 143 7.95 15.74 7.11
N GLN A 144 7.31 14.63 6.78
CA GLN A 144 7.36 13.98 5.49
C GLN A 144 6.28 14.59 4.61
N VAL A 145 6.65 14.93 3.38
CA VAL A 145 5.74 15.48 2.38
C VAL A 145 5.60 14.48 1.24
N LEU A 146 4.36 14.17 0.91
CA LEU A 146 3.97 13.36 -0.24
C LEU A 146 3.22 14.27 -1.23
N MET A 147 3.65 14.23 -2.49
CA MET A 147 2.97 14.88 -3.61
C MET A 147 2.28 13.83 -4.45
N THR A 148 0.99 14.03 -4.73
CA THR A 148 0.24 13.22 -5.68
C THR A 148 -0.21 14.11 -6.84
N PRO A 149 0.35 13.92 -8.06
CA PRO A 149 -0.05 14.69 -9.23
C PRO A 149 -1.52 14.51 -9.57
N ALA A 150 -2.16 15.59 -10.01
CA ALA A 150 -3.49 15.60 -10.59
C ALA A 150 -3.52 14.62 -11.77
N GLY A 151 -4.39 13.60 -11.69
CA GLY A 151 -4.50 12.54 -12.67
C GLY A 151 -3.68 11.27 -12.42
N ALA A 152 -2.76 11.26 -11.44
CA ALA A 152 -2.04 10.03 -11.06
C ALA A 152 -2.86 9.07 -10.18
N SER A 153 -3.93 9.58 -9.53
CA SER A 153 -4.93 8.79 -8.80
C SER A 153 -6.36 8.94 -9.34
N ASP A 154 -6.56 9.91 -10.24
CA ASP A 154 -7.84 10.22 -10.85
C ASP A 154 -7.79 9.77 -12.31
N MET A 155 -8.48 8.68 -12.63
CA MET A 155 -9.34 8.76 -13.82
C MET A 155 -10.03 10.12 -13.69
N GLY A 156 -9.92 11.05 -14.64
CA GLY A 156 -10.55 12.38 -14.58
C GLY A 156 -12.09 12.36 -14.45
N MET A 157 -12.67 11.20 -14.13
CA MET A 157 -13.99 10.98 -13.58
C MET A 157 -14.14 11.60 -12.19
N PRO A 158 -15.13 12.48 -12.00
CA PRO A 158 -15.61 12.88 -10.68
C PRO A 158 -15.99 11.67 -9.82
N LEU A 159 -15.91 11.83 -8.50
CA LEU A 159 -16.46 10.84 -7.57
C LEU A 159 -17.94 10.59 -7.89
N LEU A 160 -18.39 9.33 -7.76
CA LEU A 160 -19.76 8.87 -8.02
C LEU A 160 -20.24 8.96 -9.48
N SER A 161 -19.37 9.29 -10.44
CA SER A 161 -19.76 9.18 -11.84
C SER A 161 -19.93 7.73 -12.27
N VAL A 162 -20.94 7.50 -13.10
CA VAL A 162 -21.32 6.18 -13.62
C VAL A 162 -20.70 5.96 -14.99
N GLN A 163 -20.18 4.76 -15.24
CA GLN A 163 -19.61 4.35 -16.52
C GLN A 163 -20.10 2.99 -16.96
N TRP A 164 -20.29 2.82 -18.27
CA TRP A 164 -20.43 1.50 -18.87
C TRP A 164 -19.04 0.89 -19.08
N TRP A 165 -18.86 -0.36 -18.67
CA TRP A 165 -17.58 -1.05 -18.74
C TRP A 165 -17.68 -2.40 -19.44
N VAL A 166 -16.72 -2.66 -20.34
CA VAL A 166 -16.73 -3.82 -21.25
C VAL A 166 -16.67 -5.17 -20.56
N SER A 167 -15.97 -5.29 -19.42
CA SER A 167 -15.77 -6.57 -18.74
C SER A 167 -15.69 -6.42 -17.23
N ARG A 168 -16.55 -7.17 -16.53
CA ARG A 168 -16.58 -7.22 -15.07
C ARG A 168 -15.28 -7.74 -14.45
N ALA A 169 -14.55 -8.60 -15.15
CA ALA A 169 -13.29 -9.15 -14.66
C ALA A 169 -12.17 -8.10 -14.62
N SER A 170 -12.32 -6.97 -15.31
CA SER A 170 -11.31 -5.92 -15.43
C SER A 170 -11.82 -4.57 -14.96
N ILE A 171 -12.71 -4.52 -13.96
CA ILE A 171 -13.18 -3.25 -13.39
C ILE A 171 -11.95 -2.48 -12.85
N PRO A 172 -11.74 -1.22 -13.26
CA PRO A 172 -10.59 -0.44 -12.82
C PRO A 172 -10.56 -0.25 -11.30
N ALA A 173 -9.35 -0.16 -10.75
CA ALA A 173 -9.17 0.16 -9.34
C ALA A 173 -9.86 1.49 -8.98
N GLY A 174 -10.64 1.47 -7.90
CA GLY A 174 -11.37 2.64 -7.43
C GLY A 174 -12.77 2.77 -8.02
N CYS A 175 -13.18 1.82 -8.83
CA CYS A 175 -14.56 1.65 -9.25
C CYS A 175 -15.17 0.40 -8.60
N ALA A 176 -16.48 0.39 -8.44
CA ALA A 176 -17.24 -0.79 -8.03
C ALA A 176 -18.41 -1.02 -9.00
N PRO A 177 -18.85 -2.27 -9.22
CA PRO A 177 -20.05 -2.54 -9.99
C PRO A 177 -21.29 -1.99 -9.24
N ALA A 178 -22.31 -1.54 -9.97
CA ALA A 178 -23.57 -1.11 -9.39
C ALA A 178 -24.56 -2.29 -9.36
N ASP A 179 -24.38 -3.20 -8.39
CA ASP A 179 -25.12 -4.46 -8.28
C ASP A 179 -26.08 -4.51 -7.08
N GLY A 180 -26.30 -3.37 -6.40
CA GLY A 180 -27.08 -3.36 -5.17
C GLY A 180 -26.37 -3.92 -3.95
N GLN A 181 -25.04 -4.13 -3.99
CA GLN A 181 -24.28 -4.70 -2.89
C GLN A 181 -24.06 -3.72 -1.73
N LEU A 182 -23.88 -4.25 -0.52
CA LEU A 182 -23.45 -3.47 0.65
C LEU A 182 -21.93 -3.29 0.62
N LEU A 183 -21.48 -2.06 0.88
CA LEU A 183 -20.07 -1.69 0.97
C LEU A 183 -19.79 -0.97 2.30
N SER A 184 -18.53 -0.99 2.74
CA SER A 184 -18.11 -0.38 4.00
C SER A 184 -17.97 1.14 3.89
N ARG A 185 -18.56 1.86 4.85
CA ARG A 185 -18.39 3.32 5.01
C ARG A 185 -16.93 3.69 5.31
N ALA A 186 -16.22 2.83 6.06
CA ALA A 186 -14.82 3.06 6.43
C ALA A 186 -13.87 2.91 5.23
N LEU A 187 -14.19 2.00 4.29
CA LEU A 187 -13.39 1.82 3.07
C LEU A 187 -13.67 2.90 2.01
N TYR A 188 -14.88 3.47 2.00
CA TYR A 188 -15.29 4.52 1.06
C TYR A 188 -15.85 5.75 1.78
N PRO A 189 -15.03 6.47 2.56
CA PRO A 189 -15.49 7.58 3.41
C PRO A 189 -16.05 8.75 2.60
N ASP A 190 -15.49 9.05 1.43
CA ASP A 190 -15.94 10.15 0.57
C ASP A 190 -17.31 9.85 -0.07
N VAL A 191 -17.54 8.58 -0.45
CA VAL A 191 -18.84 8.11 -0.93
C VAL A 191 -19.88 8.17 0.17
N TRP A 192 -19.52 7.69 1.36
CA TRP A 192 -20.39 7.77 2.53
C TRP A 192 -20.76 9.23 2.84
N ALA A 193 -19.80 10.15 2.83
CA ALA A 193 -20.07 11.57 3.03
C ALA A 193 -21.07 12.11 2.01
N ALA A 194 -20.92 11.75 0.72
CA ALA A 194 -21.87 12.15 -0.32
C ALA A 194 -23.28 11.59 -0.11
N ILE A 195 -23.42 10.33 0.32
CA ILE A 195 -24.71 9.70 0.64
C ILE A 195 -25.35 10.38 1.85
N ARG A 196 -24.60 10.55 2.94
CA ARG A 196 -25.06 11.21 4.16
C ARG A 196 -25.55 12.63 3.86
N ASP A 197 -24.76 13.39 3.11
CA ASP A 197 -25.02 14.78 2.75
C ASP A 197 -26.08 14.94 1.64
N GLY A 198 -26.66 13.84 1.15
CA GLY A 198 -27.77 13.87 0.17
C GLY A 198 -27.34 14.31 -1.24
N LYS A 199 -26.06 14.13 -1.60
CA LYS A 199 -25.52 14.51 -2.92
C LYS A 199 -25.81 13.47 -4.01
N VAL A 200 -26.44 12.36 -3.66
CA VAL A 200 -26.87 11.29 -4.57
C VAL A 200 -28.31 10.89 -4.25
N PRO A 201 -29.05 10.31 -5.22
CA PRO A 201 -30.35 9.71 -4.96
C PRO A 201 -30.25 8.66 -3.86
N LYS A 202 -31.04 8.80 -2.80
CA LYS A 202 -31.06 7.86 -1.68
C LYS A 202 -32.47 7.55 -1.19
N THR A 203 -32.65 6.35 -0.69
CA THR A 203 -33.88 5.87 -0.05
C THR A 203 -33.54 5.04 1.20
N THR A 204 -34.55 4.57 1.93
CA THR A 204 -34.33 3.72 3.11
C THR A 204 -34.05 2.28 2.70
N GLU A 205 -33.33 1.54 3.54
CA GLU A 205 -33.05 0.12 3.30
C GLU A 205 -34.34 -0.73 3.19
N ALA A 206 -35.35 -0.38 3.98
CA ALA A 206 -36.66 -1.02 3.95
C ALA A 206 -37.35 -0.80 2.60
N THR A 207 -37.42 0.45 2.14
CA THR A 207 -38.05 0.80 0.86
C THR A 207 -37.29 0.17 -0.32
N TRP A 208 -35.96 0.23 -0.31
CA TRP A 208 -35.12 -0.39 -1.35
C TRP A 208 -35.37 -1.90 -1.48
N SER A 209 -35.55 -2.56 -0.35
CA SER A 209 -35.79 -4.01 -0.28
C SER A 209 -37.19 -4.39 -0.75
N SER A 210 -38.22 -3.64 -0.34
CA SER A 210 -39.62 -3.93 -0.63
C SER A 210 -40.06 -3.48 -2.03
N ASP A 211 -39.46 -2.43 -2.57
CA ASP A 211 -39.87 -1.81 -3.84
C ASP A 211 -38.72 -1.84 -4.85
N PRO A 212 -38.75 -2.76 -5.83
CA PRO A 212 -37.75 -2.84 -6.89
C PRO A 212 -37.57 -1.54 -7.69
N THR A 213 -38.56 -0.64 -7.70
CA THR A 213 -38.43 0.66 -8.40
C THR A 213 -37.46 1.60 -7.70
N GLN A 214 -37.14 1.37 -6.43
CA GLN A 214 -36.24 2.22 -5.65
C GLN A 214 -34.77 1.79 -5.74
N ARG A 215 -34.48 0.70 -6.47
CA ARG A 215 -33.15 0.10 -6.50
C ARG A 215 -32.12 0.90 -7.31
N GLY A 216 -32.54 1.94 -8.02
CA GLY A 216 -31.63 2.91 -8.64
C GLY A 216 -31.01 3.92 -7.67
N MET A 217 -31.35 3.83 -6.38
CA MET A 217 -30.87 4.72 -5.32
C MET A 217 -29.86 4.03 -4.38
N PHE A 218 -29.04 4.83 -3.72
CA PHE A 218 -28.23 4.39 -2.58
C PHE A 218 -29.10 4.24 -1.32
N THR A 219 -28.60 3.50 -0.33
CA THR A 219 -29.17 3.51 1.03
C THR A 219 -28.06 3.70 2.05
N GLU A 220 -28.45 4.06 3.28
CA GLU A 220 -27.54 4.11 4.41
C GLU A 220 -27.20 2.70 4.97
N GLY A 221 -27.55 1.61 4.27
CA GLY A 221 -27.19 0.25 4.64
C GLY A 221 -27.76 -0.16 6.01
N ASP A 222 -26.90 -0.75 6.84
CA ASP A 222 -27.23 -1.19 8.21
C ASP A 222 -27.40 -0.04 9.23
N GLY A 223 -27.29 1.22 8.80
CA GLY A 223 -27.38 2.40 9.67
C GLY A 223 -26.09 2.74 10.44
N SER A 224 -25.06 1.89 10.41
CA SER A 224 -23.84 2.06 11.21
C SER A 224 -22.55 1.97 10.39
N THR A 225 -22.27 0.81 9.79
CA THR A 225 -20.96 0.48 9.20
C THR A 225 -20.98 0.36 7.69
N THR A 226 -22.15 0.19 7.09
CA THR A 226 -22.29 -0.05 5.65
C THR A 226 -23.17 0.99 4.96
N PHE A 227 -23.09 1.05 3.64
CA PHE A 227 -24.06 1.69 2.76
C PHE A 227 -24.36 0.75 1.59
N ARG A 228 -25.54 0.86 0.96
CA ARG A 228 -25.89 0.05 -0.22
C ARG A 228 -25.70 0.84 -1.50
N MET A 229 -25.12 0.17 -2.49
CA MET A 229 -25.02 0.65 -3.87
C MET A 229 -26.39 0.62 -4.56
N PRO A 230 -26.62 1.42 -5.61
CA PRO A 230 -27.71 1.17 -6.54
C PRO A 230 -27.46 -0.12 -7.34
N ASP A 231 -28.53 -0.72 -7.87
CA ASP A 231 -28.50 -1.93 -8.70
C ASP A 231 -28.79 -1.62 -10.18
N TYR A 232 -27.88 -0.91 -10.83
CA TYR A 232 -28.01 -0.60 -12.26
C TYR A 232 -27.83 -1.83 -13.16
N ASN A 233 -27.12 -2.86 -12.67
CA ASN A 233 -26.90 -4.09 -13.41
C ASN A 233 -28.00 -5.13 -13.25
N GLY A 234 -29.00 -4.87 -12.40
CA GLY A 234 -30.11 -5.80 -12.14
C GLY A 234 -29.67 -7.12 -11.51
N LYS A 235 -28.64 -7.10 -10.66
CA LYS A 235 -28.05 -8.30 -10.04
C LYS A 235 -28.64 -8.65 -8.69
N ALA A 236 -29.27 -7.70 -8.02
CA ALA A 236 -29.96 -8.00 -6.77
C ALA A 236 -31.19 -8.89 -7.03
N VAL A 237 -31.47 -9.78 -6.08
CA VAL A 237 -32.60 -10.72 -6.19
C VAL A 237 -33.91 -9.94 -6.25
N GLY A 238 -34.75 -10.24 -7.26
CA GLY A 238 -36.02 -9.55 -7.48
C GLY A 238 -35.93 -8.21 -8.19
N SER A 239 -34.78 -7.87 -8.80
CA SER A 239 -34.63 -6.66 -9.59
C SER A 239 -35.42 -6.76 -10.89
N LEU A 240 -35.87 -5.60 -11.40
CA LEU A 240 -36.72 -5.52 -12.59
C LEU A 240 -35.96 -5.84 -13.90
N GLY A 241 -34.62 -5.76 -13.88
CA GLY A 241 -33.76 -5.99 -15.03
C GLY A 241 -32.50 -5.13 -14.95
N ALA A 242 -31.61 -5.28 -15.93
CA ALA A 242 -30.47 -4.36 -16.10
C ALA A 242 -30.96 -3.05 -16.70
N LEU A 243 -30.46 -1.92 -16.17
CA LEU A 243 -31.02 -0.61 -16.46
C LEU A 243 -30.34 0.09 -17.63
N PHE A 244 -31.11 0.93 -18.32
CA PHE A 244 -30.63 1.95 -19.25
C PHE A 244 -30.80 3.33 -18.62
N MET A 245 -29.73 4.11 -18.55
CA MET A 245 -29.79 5.46 -17.98
C MET A 245 -30.32 6.47 -18.99
N ARG A 246 -31.23 7.33 -18.54
CA ARG A 246 -31.84 8.40 -19.33
C ARG A 246 -31.78 9.74 -18.59
N GLY A 247 -31.97 10.83 -19.32
CA GLY A 247 -32.13 12.16 -18.72
C GLY A 247 -33.40 12.27 -17.88
N ASP A 248 -33.43 13.24 -16.98
CA ASP A 248 -34.49 13.53 -16.01
C ASP A 248 -35.65 14.38 -16.55
N GLY A 249 -35.58 14.80 -17.81
CA GLY A 249 -36.60 15.63 -18.48
C GLY A 249 -37.94 14.93 -18.75
N ALA A 250 -38.71 15.48 -19.70
CA ALA A 250 -40.04 15.00 -20.02
C ALA A 250 -40.10 13.48 -20.23
N LEU A 251 -41.19 12.87 -19.73
CA LEU A 251 -41.46 11.42 -19.74
C LEU A 251 -40.54 10.57 -18.84
N SER A 252 -39.68 11.18 -18.02
CA SER A 252 -38.97 10.51 -16.92
C SER A 252 -39.91 10.20 -15.74
N ALA A 253 -39.50 9.29 -14.84
CA ALA A 253 -40.24 8.93 -13.63
C ALA A 253 -40.34 10.07 -12.58
N GLY A 254 -39.81 11.26 -12.87
CA GLY A 254 -39.99 12.47 -12.06
C GLY A 254 -39.17 12.55 -10.77
N GLY A 255 -38.48 11.47 -10.37
CA GLY A 255 -37.59 11.42 -9.22
C GLY A 255 -36.24 10.81 -9.58
N ALA A 256 -35.14 11.44 -9.17
CA ALA A 256 -33.80 10.93 -9.41
C ALA A 256 -33.63 9.55 -8.75
N GLY A 257 -33.09 8.59 -9.50
CA GLY A 257 -32.87 7.21 -9.02
C GLY A 257 -34.10 6.30 -9.01
N VAL A 258 -35.30 6.80 -9.34
CA VAL A 258 -36.49 5.95 -9.52
C VAL A 258 -36.37 5.17 -10.83
N VAL A 259 -36.53 3.85 -10.74
CA VAL A 259 -36.53 2.95 -11.89
C VAL A 259 -37.91 2.95 -12.53
N GLN A 260 -37.95 3.34 -13.79
CA GLN A 260 -39.14 3.25 -14.64
C GLN A 260 -39.16 1.90 -15.34
N ARG A 261 -40.31 1.21 -15.34
CA ARG A 261 -40.47 -0.01 -16.14
C ARG A 261 -40.41 0.27 -17.63
N ASP A 262 -40.00 -0.74 -18.38
CA ASP A 262 -40.13 -0.75 -19.82
C ASP A 262 -41.59 -0.54 -20.23
N ALA A 263 -41.77 0.16 -21.34
CA ALA A 263 -43.07 0.41 -21.93
C ALA A 263 -42.94 0.44 -23.45
N LEU A 264 -43.92 -0.12 -24.13
CA LEU A 264 -44.12 0.06 -25.57
C LEU A 264 -45.11 1.20 -25.79
N GLN A 265 -44.94 1.96 -26.87
CA GLN A 265 -45.98 2.92 -27.27
C GLN A 265 -47.28 2.21 -27.62
N ASN A 266 -48.39 2.93 -27.49
CA ASN A 266 -49.71 2.40 -27.78
C ASN A 266 -49.78 1.89 -29.23
N ILE A 267 -50.19 0.64 -29.42
CA ILE A 267 -50.47 0.07 -30.74
C ILE A 267 -51.98 0.02 -30.89
N VAL A 268 -52.49 0.78 -31.87
CA VAL A 268 -53.92 0.82 -32.20
C VAL A 268 -54.17 0.20 -33.57
N GLY A 269 -55.34 -0.38 -33.74
CA GLY A 269 -55.89 -0.74 -35.04
C GLY A 269 -57.38 -1.08 -34.94
N GLU A 270 -58.03 -1.18 -36.08
CA GLU A 270 -59.49 -1.27 -36.19
C GLU A 270 -59.88 -2.55 -36.95
N LEU A 271 -60.97 -3.18 -36.52
CA LEU A 271 -61.64 -4.27 -37.23
C LEU A 271 -62.99 -3.74 -37.73
N ALA A 272 -63.21 -3.75 -39.05
CA ALA A 272 -64.44 -3.23 -39.65
C ALA A 272 -65.66 -4.11 -39.32
N HIS A 273 -66.83 -3.48 -39.12
CA HIS A 273 -68.11 -4.17 -38.96
C HIS A 273 -68.57 -4.74 -40.32
N GLY A 274 -68.64 -6.07 -40.43
CA GLY A 274 -69.19 -6.75 -41.62
C GLY A 274 -68.35 -7.88 -42.19
N GLY A 275 -67.15 -8.14 -41.67
CA GLY A 275 -66.34 -9.29 -42.09
C GLY A 275 -64.86 -9.04 -41.91
N ILE A 276 -64.19 -9.98 -41.26
CA ILE A 276 -62.75 -9.95 -40.99
C ILE A 276 -62.04 -10.50 -42.23
N GLU A 277 -62.30 -9.96 -43.42
CA GLU A 277 -61.83 -10.55 -44.69
C GLU A 277 -60.50 -9.94 -45.17
N HIS A 278 -60.09 -8.81 -44.57
CA HIS A 278 -58.92 -8.04 -45.00
C HIS A 278 -58.09 -7.53 -43.80
N ALA A 279 -57.63 -8.42 -42.91
CA ALA A 279 -56.65 -7.99 -41.91
C ALA A 279 -55.24 -7.88 -42.51
N SER A 280 -54.51 -6.86 -42.07
CA SER A 280 -53.12 -6.62 -42.42
C SER A 280 -52.32 -6.21 -41.20
N GLY A 281 -51.00 -6.28 -41.29
CA GLY A 281 -50.09 -5.95 -40.18
C GLY A 281 -50.21 -6.93 -39.00
N VAL A 282 -50.38 -6.38 -37.80
CA VAL A 282 -50.50 -7.15 -36.54
C VAL A 282 -51.76 -8.01 -36.46
N PHE A 283 -52.76 -7.76 -37.30
CA PHE A 283 -54.00 -8.54 -37.29
C PHE A 283 -53.96 -9.66 -38.35
N GLN A 284 -54.42 -10.84 -37.96
CA GLN A 284 -54.65 -11.97 -38.85
C GLN A 284 -56.09 -12.48 -38.72
N THR A 285 -56.66 -12.90 -39.85
CA THR A 285 -58.02 -13.44 -39.93
C THR A 285 -57.97 -14.95 -40.01
N GLY A 286 -58.72 -15.65 -39.16
CA GLY A 286 -58.94 -17.09 -39.22
C GLY A 286 -60.42 -17.42 -39.45
N GLN A 287 -60.68 -18.48 -40.21
CA GLN A 287 -62.03 -19.03 -40.39
C GLN A 287 -62.31 -20.08 -39.30
N GLY A 288 -63.38 -19.92 -38.52
CA GLY A 288 -63.90 -20.93 -37.60
C GLY A 288 -65.28 -21.41 -38.06
N PHE A 289 -65.38 -22.65 -38.55
CA PHE A 289 -66.67 -23.25 -38.91
C PHE A 289 -67.34 -23.84 -37.66
N THR A 290 -68.23 -23.08 -37.02
CA THR A 290 -69.08 -23.60 -35.92
C THR A 290 -70.58 -23.49 -36.22
N GLY A 291 -70.96 -23.07 -37.41
CA GLY A 291 -72.35 -22.98 -37.82
C GLY A 291 -72.93 -24.34 -38.21
N VAL A 292 -73.92 -24.85 -37.47
CA VAL A 292 -74.68 -26.06 -37.85
C VAL A 292 -76.09 -25.62 -38.28
N GLY A 293 -76.36 -25.56 -39.59
CA GLY A 293 -77.68 -25.22 -40.15
C GLY A 293 -77.66 -24.57 -41.54
N TYR A 294 -78.82 -24.53 -42.21
CA TYR A 294 -79.03 -23.84 -43.49
C TYR A 294 -78.97 -22.30 -43.28
N ASN A 295 -78.17 -21.58 -44.09
CA ASN A 295 -77.79 -20.16 -43.93
C ASN A 295 -76.86 -19.80 -42.75
N ALA A 296 -76.15 -20.77 -42.16
CA ALA A 296 -75.18 -20.45 -41.12
C ALA A 296 -73.97 -19.68 -41.70
N GLN A 297 -73.69 -18.49 -41.16
CA GLN A 297 -72.52 -17.67 -41.52
C GLN A 297 -71.26 -18.18 -40.78
N PRO A 298 -70.07 -18.16 -41.41
CA PRO A 298 -68.83 -18.50 -40.72
C PRO A 298 -68.51 -17.50 -39.60
N ASN A 299 -68.01 -18.00 -38.47
CA ASN A 299 -67.46 -17.15 -37.43
C ASN A 299 -66.02 -16.79 -37.83
N TYR A 300 -65.75 -15.50 -37.98
CA TYR A 300 -64.41 -15.01 -38.25
C TYR A 300 -63.72 -14.71 -36.91
N ILE A 301 -62.48 -15.14 -36.76
CA ILE A 301 -61.63 -14.82 -35.61
C ILE A 301 -60.56 -13.85 -36.09
N ALA A 302 -60.43 -12.70 -35.44
CA ALA A 302 -59.27 -11.83 -35.58
C ALA A 302 -58.29 -12.08 -34.44
N THR A 303 -57.03 -12.36 -34.76
CA THR A 303 -55.96 -12.47 -33.77
C THR A 303 -55.01 -11.29 -33.90
N PHE A 304 -54.60 -10.75 -32.75
CA PHE A 304 -53.53 -9.77 -32.66
C PHE A 304 -52.21 -10.49 -32.36
N ASP A 305 -51.23 -10.32 -33.24
CA ASP A 305 -49.88 -10.83 -33.06
C ASP A 305 -48.86 -9.80 -33.58
N ALA A 306 -48.17 -9.16 -32.64
CA ALA A 306 -47.14 -8.17 -32.93
C ALA A 306 -45.92 -8.77 -33.66
N SER A 307 -45.67 -10.08 -33.53
CA SER A 307 -44.51 -10.75 -34.15
C SER A 307 -44.55 -10.72 -35.69
N ARG A 308 -45.73 -10.46 -36.26
CA ARG A 308 -45.97 -10.38 -37.70
C ARG A 308 -45.33 -9.16 -38.37
N VAL A 309 -45.10 -8.08 -37.62
CA VAL A 309 -44.53 -6.81 -38.13
C VAL A 309 -43.35 -6.30 -37.33
N ALA A 310 -43.08 -6.89 -36.17
CA ALA A 310 -41.98 -6.51 -35.29
C ALA A 310 -41.29 -7.76 -34.74
N ARG A 311 -40.00 -7.64 -34.43
CA ARG A 311 -39.29 -8.67 -33.65
C ARG A 311 -39.81 -8.63 -32.21
N THR A 312 -40.26 -9.76 -31.70
CA THR A 312 -40.78 -9.88 -30.32
C THR A 312 -39.90 -10.79 -29.47
N SER A 313 -39.97 -10.58 -28.15
CA SER A 313 -39.34 -11.40 -27.13
C SER A 313 -40.11 -11.20 -25.82
N THR A 314 -39.71 -11.90 -24.75
CA THR A 314 -40.31 -11.72 -23.41
C THR A 314 -40.10 -10.31 -22.86
N GLU A 315 -39.08 -9.60 -23.34
CA GLU A 315 -38.75 -8.22 -22.95
C GLU A 315 -38.61 -7.35 -24.22
N THR A 316 -39.22 -6.16 -24.18
CA THR A 316 -39.05 -5.16 -25.23
C THR A 316 -37.75 -4.40 -25.01
N ARG A 317 -36.79 -4.53 -25.93
CA ARG A 317 -35.49 -3.86 -25.83
C ARG A 317 -34.93 -3.46 -27.20
N PRO A 318 -34.16 -2.35 -27.27
CA PRO A 318 -33.36 -2.07 -28.46
C PRO A 318 -32.23 -3.10 -28.63
N LEU A 319 -31.59 -3.09 -29.79
CA LEU A 319 -30.30 -3.77 -29.95
C LEU A 319 -29.31 -3.23 -28.91
N ASN A 320 -28.60 -4.13 -28.23
CA ASN A 320 -27.72 -3.77 -27.13
C ASN A 320 -26.49 -4.70 -27.07
N VAL A 321 -25.48 -4.26 -26.31
CA VAL A 321 -24.31 -5.05 -25.95
C VAL A 321 -24.24 -5.17 -24.43
N THR A 322 -23.95 -6.37 -23.94
CA THR A 322 -23.85 -6.64 -22.49
C THR A 322 -22.51 -6.16 -21.95
N GLY A 323 -22.55 -5.35 -20.90
CA GLY A 323 -21.39 -4.92 -20.12
C GLY A 323 -21.77 -4.76 -18.65
N CYS A 324 -21.06 -3.90 -17.94
CA CYS A 324 -21.26 -3.64 -16.52
C CYS A 324 -21.30 -2.14 -16.25
N TRP A 325 -22.35 -1.67 -15.58
CA TRP A 325 -22.35 -0.35 -14.96
C TRP A 325 -21.45 -0.38 -13.73
N ILE A 326 -20.48 0.53 -13.73
CA ILE A 326 -19.57 0.77 -12.61
C ILE A 326 -19.70 2.20 -12.14
N ILE A 327 -19.39 2.44 -10.86
CA ILE A 327 -19.42 3.76 -10.25
C ILE A 327 -18.03 4.05 -9.68
N LYS A 328 -17.53 5.28 -9.88
CA LYS A 328 -16.29 5.75 -9.26
C LYS A 328 -16.48 5.91 -7.75
N MET A 329 -15.78 5.10 -6.97
CA MET A 329 -15.92 5.03 -5.51
C MET A 329 -14.82 5.77 -4.75
N GLY A 330 -13.81 6.27 -5.46
CA GLY A 330 -12.68 6.99 -4.90
C GLY A 330 -11.39 6.62 -5.61
N ASN A 331 -10.28 7.18 -5.18
CA ASN A 331 -8.96 6.72 -5.60
C ASN A 331 -8.88 5.23 -5.27
N GLY A 332 -8.34 4.42 -6.18
CA GLY A 332 -8.25 2.97 -6.02
C GLY A 332 -8.03 2.56 -4.58
N VAL A 333 -9.07 2.05 -3.91
CA VAL A 333 -8.91 1.30 -2.66
C VAL A 333 -8.36 -0.06 -3.06
N THR A 334 -7.17 -0.05 -3.67
CA THR A 334 -6.26 -1.17 -3.60
C THR A 334 -5.89 -1.18 -2.14
N ASN A 335 -6.40 -2.11 -1.34
CA ASN A 335 -6.13 -2.17 0.09
C ASN A 335 -4.60 -2.32 0.29
N PRO A 336 -3.82 -1.23 0.49
CA PRO A 336 -2.37 -1.30 0.45
C PRO A 336 -1.86 -2.05 1.67
N GLY A 337 -2.63 -2.00 2.77
CA GLY A 337 -2.35 -2.71 4.00
C GLY A 337 -2.30 -4.23 3.89
N ALA A 338 -2.95 -4.86 2.89
CA ALA A 338 -2.89 -6.31 2.73
C ALA A 338 -1.61 -6.78 2.01
N ILE A 339 -1.13 -6.00 1.03
CA ILE A 339 0.13 -6.28 0.32
C ILE A 339 1.33 -5.82 1.15
N ASP A 340 1.23 -4.65 1.80
CA ASP A 340 2.30 -4.11 2.63
C ASP A 340 2.47 -4.90 3.93
N ALA A 341 1.40 -5.37 4.59
CA ALA A 341 1.56 -6.24 5.76
C ALA A 341 2.18 -7.59 5.38
N ALA A 342 1.84 -8.16 4.22
CA ALA A 342 2.45 -9.40 3.75
C ALA A 342 3.93 -9.23 3.34
N ALA A 343 4.27 -8.12 2.69
CA ALA A 343 5.65 -7.78 2.32
C ALA A 343 6.51 -7.38 3.53
N VAL A 344 5.95 -6.64 4.50
CA VAL A 344 6.59 -6.32 5.77
C VAL A 344 6.73 -7.57 6.64
N SER A 345 5.74 -8.46 6.66
CA SER A 345 5.83 -9.74 7.39
C SER A 345 6.87 -10.67 6.79
N SER A 346 7.03 -10.72 5.47
CA SER A 346 8.04 -11.55 4.82
C SER A 346 9.45 -10.98 4.98
N THR A 347 9.62 -9.65 4.91
CA THR A 347 10.90 -9.00 5.20
C THR A 347 11.25 -9.03 6.69
N TYR A 348 10.28 -8.92 7.59
CA TYR A 348 10.47 -9.12 9.03
C TYR A 348 10.89 -10.57 9.32
N ALA A 349 10.21 -11.57 8.74
CA ALA A 349 10.61 -12.97 8.86
C ALA A 349 12.04 -13.20 8.35
N ALA A 350 12.40 -12.63 7.19
CA ALA A 350 13.76 -12.74 6.64
C ALA A 350 14.81 -12.02 7.51
N LEU A 351 14.45 -10.90 8.15
CA LEU A 351 15.32 -10.17 9.07
C LEU A 351 15.52 -10.96 10.38
N VAL A 352 14.46 -11.51 10.95
CA VAL A 352 14.54 -12.38 12.14
C VAL A 352 15.45 -13.58 11.85
N THR A 353 15.27 -14.26 10.72
CA THR A 353 16.16 -15.37 10.32
C THR A 353 17.62 -14.93 10.15
N ARG A 354 17.88 -13.73 9.60
CA ARG A 354 19.25 -13.19 9.48
C ARG A 354 19.86 -12.80 10.83
N VAL A 355 19.05 -12.28 11.76
CA VAL A 355 19.51 -11.93 13.11
C VAL A 355 19.80 -13.20 13.91
N GLU A 356 18.91 -14.20 13.88
CA GLU A 356 19.14 -15.51 14.49
C GLU A 356 20.41 -16.17 13.93
N ALA A 357 20.63 -16.12 12.61
CA ALA A 357 21.85 -16.63 11.99
C ALA A 357 23.12 -15.87 12.41
N LEU A 358 23.01 -14.57 12.69
CA LEU A 358 24.13 -13.75 13.20
C LEU A 358 24.38 -14.00 14.70
N GLU A 359 23.34 -14.23 15.49
CA GLU A 359 23.44 -14.53 16.92
C GLU A 359 24.01 -15.94 17.17
N ILE A 360 23.71 -16.89 16.29
CA ILE A 360 24.21 -18.28 16.35
C ILE A 360 25.61 -18.41 15.70
N ARG A 361 26.08 -17.40 14.97
CA ARG A 361 27.40 -17.46 14.32
C ARG A 361 28.50 -17.67 15.37
N PRO A 362 29.33 -18.73 15.25
CA PRO A 362 30.46 -18.92 16.13
C PRO A 362 31.39 -17.70 16.05
N ARG A 363 31.54 -16.98 17.17
CA ARG A 363 32.46 -15.84 17.26
C ARG A 363 33.89 -16.33 17.12
N SER A 364 34.68 -15.64 16.30
CA SER A 364 36.08 -15.98 16.05
C SER A 364 36.98 -15.60 17.24
N VAL A 365 38.18 -16.19 17.29
CA VAL A 365 39.23 -15.79 18.24
C VAL A 365 39.50 -14.29 18.10
N GLY A 366 39.53 -13.57 19.24
CA GLY A 366 39.79 -12.12 19.31
C GLY A 366 38.56 -11.22 19.30
N ASP A 367 37.34 -11.75 19.08
CA ASP A 367 36.11 -10.97 19.15
C ASP A 367 35.64 -10.79 20.60
N GLY A 368 35.95 -9.63 21.19
CA GLY A 368 35.60 -9.28 22.57
C GLY A 368 36.28 -10.16 23.62
N GLN A 369 37.49 -10.64 23.33
CA GLN A 369 38.35 -11.40 24.25
C GLN A 369 39.52 -10.54 24.72
N ALA A 370 40.02 -10.81 25.93
CA ALA A 370 41.20 -10.15 26.46
C ALA A 370 42.26 -11.18 26.90
N TRP A 371 43.54 -10.82 26.77
CA TRP A 371 44.62 -11.66 27.27
C TRP A 371 44.63 -11.67 28.79
N GLN A 372 44.64 -12.88 29.36
CA GLN A 372 44.72 -13.13 30.80
C GLN A 372 45.98 -13.93 31.09
N ASP A 373 46.79 -13.44 32.02
CA ASP A 373 47.90 -14.20 32.59
C ASP A 373 47.35 -15.19 33.61
N VAL A 374 47.46 -16.48 33.30
CA VAL A 374 46.98 -17.58 34.11
C VAL A 374 48.11 -18.44 34.66
N THR A 375 49.35 -17.96 34.59
CA THR A 375 50.57 -18.72 34.94
C THR A 375 50.49 -19.36 36.31
N ALA A 376 50.03 -18.63 37.32
CA ALA A 376 49.91 -19.14 38.69
C ALA A 376 48.85 -20.25 38.88
N SER A 377 47.96 -20.42 37.91
CA SER A 377 46.81 -21.35 37.96
C SER A 377 46.94 -22.52 36.98
N ARG A 378 48.10 -22.63 36.31
CA ARG A 378 48.36 -23.63 35.27
C ARG A 378 49.67 -24.37 35.56
N ALA A 379 49.69 -25.65 35.26
CA ALA A 379 50.85 -26.51 35.43
C ALA A 379 51.06 -27.38 34.19
N SER A 380 52.33 -27.71 33.93
CA SER A 380 52.70 -28.65 32.86
C SER A 380 52.14 -30.04 33.13
N GLY A 381 51.70 -30.74 32.08
CA GLY A 381 51.15 -32.09 32.14
C GLY A 381 49.70 -32.19 32.63
N VAL A 382 49.10 -31.08 33.08
CA VAL A 382 47.70 -31.05 33.53
C VAL A 382 46.76 -30.75 32.36
N THR A 383 45.62 -31.45 32.33
CA THR A 383 44.56 -31.24 31.33
C THR A 383 43.54 -30.23 31.83
N TYR A 384 43.27 -29.22 31.00
CA TYR A 384 42.30 -28.16 31.24
C TYR A 384 41.20 -28.19 30.17
N THR A 385 40.03 -27.61 30.47
CA THR A 385 38.91 -27.50 29.52
C THR A 385 38.67 -26.04 29.17
N ASN A 386 38.48 -25.74 27.88
CA ASN A 386 38.00 -24.42 27.49
C ASN A 386 36.48 -24.31 27.74
N SER A 387 36.11 -23.71 28.87
CA SER A 387 34.70 -23.47 29.25
C SER A 387 34.24 -22.03 29.00
N SER A 388 34.95 -21.25 28.16
CA SER A 388 34.68 -19.81 27.98
C SER A 388 33.49 -19.49 27.05
N GLY A 389 32.82 -20.50 26.49
CA GLY A 389 31.71 -20.31 25.55
C GLY A 389 32.15 -20.00 24.11
N ARG A 390 33.46 -19.87 23.84
CA ARG A 390 34.04 -19.57 22.52
C ARG A 390 35.47 -20.11 22.40
N PRO A 391 36.05 -20.22 21.18
CA PRO A 391 37.44 -20.59 21.02
C PRO A 391 38.38 -19.60 21.72
N LYS A 392 39.46 -20.08 22.33
CA LYS A 392 40.52 -19.23 22.92
C LYS A 392 41.87 -19.53 22.29
N LEU A 393 42.75 -18.53 22.26
CA LEU A 393 44.15 -18.73 21.95
C LEU A 393 44.92 -18.97 23.25
N VAL A 394 45.66 -20.07 23.32
CA VAL A 394 46.60 -20.35 24.40
C VAL A 394 47.99 -20.03 23.87
N SER A 395 48.76 -19.22 24.60
CA SER A 395 50.12 -18.84 24.25
C SER A 395 51.02 -19.02 25.45
N ILE A 396 52.11 -19.77 25.26
CA ILE A 396 52.98 -20.19 26.36
C ILE A 396 54.39 -19.86 25.98
N PHE A 397 54.98 -18.98 26.77
CA PHE A 397 56.40 -18.69 26.70
C PHE A 397 57.12 -19.42 27.82
N ALA A 398 58.17 -20.12 27.44
CA ALA A 398 59.03 -20.79 28.39
C ALA A 398 60.48 -20.76 27.92
N ALA A 399 61.37 -20.47 28.87
CA ALA A 399 62.79 -20.21 28.69
C ALA A 399 63.64 -21.26 29.41
N ASN A 400 64.94 -21.23 29.13
CA ASN A 400 65.99 -21.88 29.93
C ASN A 400 65.79 -23.38 30.22
N GLY A 401 65.54 -24.19 29.17
CA GLY A 401 65.50 -25.65 29.31
C GLY A 401 65.52 -26.40 27.98
N LEU A 402 66.11 -27.61 27.98
CA LEU A 402 66.25 -28.50 26.81
C LEU A 402 65.03 -29.42 26.59
N ALA A 403 63.89 -29.10 27.18
CA ALA A 403 62.71 -29.96 27.08
C ALA A 403 61.90 -29.67 25.82
N THR A 404 61.41 -30.72 25.18
CA THR A 404 60.35 -30.62 24.18
C THR A 404 59.14 -29.93 24.80
N ARG A 405 58.59 -28.96 24.07
CA ARG A 405 57.40 -28.21 24.47
C ARG A 405 56.28 -28.52 23.51
N GLY A 406 55.08 -28.76 24.02
CA GLY A 406 53.94 -29.10 23.17
C GLY A 406 52.62 -28.65 23.76
N ILE A 407 51.67 -28.31 22.89
CA ILE A 407 50.26 -28.12 23.23
C ILE A 407 49.47 -29.21 22.55
N SER A 408 48.76 -30.00 23.35
CA SER A 408 47.79 -30.98 22.86
C SER A 408 46.39 -30.45 23.06
N VAL A 409 45.53 -30.54 22.05
CA VAL A 409 44.11 -30.14 22.09
C VAL A 409 43.26 -31.34 21.67
N GLY A 410 42.32 -31.75 22.53
CA GLY A 410 41.52 -32.95 22.31
C GLY A 410 42.34 -34.24 22.16
N GLY A 411 43.54 -34.28 22.75
CA GLY A 411 44.49 -35.38 22.60
C GLY A 411 45.40 -35.31 21.37
N VAL A 412 45.22 -34.33 20.47
CA VAL A 412 46.07 -34.13 19.29
C VAL A 412 47.15 -33.10 19.58
N LEU A 413 48.42 -33.43 19.33
CA LEU A 413 49.53 -32.48 19.44
C LEU A 413 49.47 -31.46 18.29
N VAL A 414 49.03 -30.23 18.60
CA VAL A 414 48.75 -29.18 17.59
C VAL A 414 49.86 -28.13 17.46
N SER A 415 50.73 -28.04 18.46
CA SER A 415 51.90 -27.16 18.44
C SER A 415 53.04 -27.84 19.18
N GLN A 416 54.25 -27.84 18.60
CA GLN A 416 55.42 -28.45 19.22
C GLN A 416 56.66 -27.63 18.92
N PHE A 417 57.55 -27.57 19.90
CA PHE A 417 58.94 -27.16 19.74
C PHE A 417 59.85 -28.25 20.29
N THR A 418 60.74 -28.76 19.45
CA THR A 418 61.75 -29.78 19.81
C THR A 418 63.14 -29.21 19.58
N PRO A 419 63.97 -29.06 20.63
CA PRO A 419 65.36 -28.66 20.47
C PRO A 419 66.15 -29.67 19.63
N ILE A 420 66.97 -29.20 18.68
CA ILE A 420 67.84 -30.04 17.83
C ILE A 420 69.35 -29.88 18.14
N ALA A 421 69.69 -29.02 19.11
CA ALA A 421 71.05 -28.77 19.57
C ALA A 421 71.06 -28.31 21.04
N SER A 422 72.21 -28.37 21.71
CA SER A 422 72.37 -27.91 23.09
C SER A 422 72.51 -26.38 23.18
N GLY A 423 71.77 -25.76 24.11
CA GLY A 423 71.81 -24.31 24.35
C GLY A 423 70.65 -23.81 25.22
N SER A 424 70.71 -22.54 25.65
CA SER A 424 69.58 -21.87 26.31
C SER A 424 68.56 -21.44 25.26
N ILE A 425 67.36 -22.01 25.33
CA ILE A 425 66.31 -21.74 24.36
C ILE A 425 65.11 -21.08 25.05
N SER A 426 64.65 -19.99 24.44
CA SER A 426 63.38 -19.33 24.76
C SER A 426 62.45 -19.46 23.57
N THR A 427 61.24 -19.95 23.79
CA THR A 427 60.29 -20.18 22.71
C THR A 427 58.87 -19.94 23.18
N THR A 428 58.02 -19.59 22.22
CA THR A 428 56.59 -19.47 22.42
C THR A 428 55.90 -20.52 21.55
N ILE A 429 55.07 -21.34 22.18
CA ILE A 429 54.13 -22.22 21.48
C ILE A 429 52.72 -21.71 21.69
N SER A 430 51.89 -21.80 20.66
CA SER A 430 50.52 -21.31 20.72
C SER A 430 49.57 -22.21 19.95
N ALA A 431 48.34 -22.32 20.43
CA ALA A 431 47.29 -23.09 19.76
C ALA A 431 45.90 -22.50 20.05
N VAL A 432 45.00 -22.63 19.07
CA VAL A 432 43.58 -22.35 19.27
C VAL A 432 42.92 -23.55 19.90
N VAL A 433 42.21 -23.33 21.01
CA VAL A 433 41.43 -24.35 21.72
C VAL A 433 39.94 -24.08 21.47
N PRO A 434 39.22 -24.93 20.73
CA PRO A 434 37.77 -24.80 20.54
C PRO A 434 37.01 -24.78 21.87
N ASN A 435 35.81 -24.19 21.88
CA ASN A 435 34.94 -24.24 23.07
C ASN A 435 34.58 -25.70 23.41
N GLY A 436 34.63 -26.06 24.69
CA GLY A 436 34.38 -27.41 25.19
C GLY A 436 35.53 -28.41 25.00
N ALA A 437 36.55 -28.08 24.20
CA ALA A 437 37.71 -28.95 24.01
C ALA A 437 38.63 -28.92 25.24
N THR A 438 39.28 -30.06 25.50
CA THR A 438 40.36 -30.14 26.48
C THR A 438 41.70 -29.81 25.86
N TYR A 439 42.63 -29.31 26.65
CA TYR A 439 44.00 -29.06 26.23
C TYR A 439 44.97 -29.31 27.38
N SER A 440 46.17 -29.74 27.04
CA SER A 440 47.27 -29.91 27.99
C SER A 440 48.55 -29.40 27.38
N VAL A 441 49.46 -28.97 28.25
CA VAL A 441 50.72 -28.38 27.84
C VAL A 441 51.83 -29.19 28.47
N THR A 442 52.75 -29.65 27.63
CA THR A 442 53.98 -30.25 28.09
C THR A 442 55.06 -29.20 27.97
N ALA A 443 55.60 -28.76 29.09
CA ALA A 443 56.83 -28.01 29.21
C ALA A 443 57.69 -28.71 30.27
N GLY A 444 59.02 -28.74 30.11
CA GLY A 444 59.91 -29.44 31.05
C GLY A 444 59.82 -28.95 32.50
N THR A 445 60.77 -28.15 32.95
CA THR A 445 60.92 -27.81 34.37
C THR A 445 60.31 -26.47 34.79
N SER A 446 60.01 -25.55 33.86
CA SER A 446 59.26 -24.33 34.19
C SER A 446 58.49 -23.75 33.00
N ILE A 447 57.33 -23.16 33.29
CA ILE A 447 56.55 -22.31 32.41
C ILE A 447 56.77 -20.87 32.91
N ASN A 448 57.27 -19.98 32.06
CA ASN A 448 57.54 -18.60 32.46
C ASN A 448 56.29 -17.75 32.40
N THR A 449 55.51 -17.88 31.33
CA THR A 449 54.18 -17.27 31.22
C THR A 449 53.23 -18.18 30.47
N TRP A 450 51.97 -18.16 30.91
CA TRP A 450 50.85 -18.81 30.27
C TRP A 450 49.74 -17.79 30.09
N MET A 451 49.47 -17.47 28.82
CA MET A 451 48.47 -16.49 28.44
C MET A 451 47.28 -17.19 27.78
N GLU A 452 46.09 -16.80 28.18
CA GLU A 452 44.84 -17.23 27.55
C GLU A 452 44.06 -16.01 27.06
N LEU A 453 43.67 -16.02 25.78
CA LEU A 453 42.78 -15.00 25.20
C LEU A 453 41.33 -15.43 25.42
N ALA A 454 40.66 -14.91 26.46
CA ALA A 454 39.35 -15.36 26.95
C ALA A 454 38.25 -14.29 26.85
#